data_AF-A0A9P9H0B4-F1
#
_entry.id   AF-A0A9P9H0B4-F1
#
_cell.length_a   1.000
_cell.length_b   1.000
_cell.length_c   1.000
_cell.angle_alpha   90.00
_cell.angle_beta   90.00
_cell.angle_gamma   90.00
#
_symmetry.space_group_name_H-M   'P 1'
#
loop_
_entity.id
_entity.type
_entity.pdbx_description
1 polymer ?
#
loop_
_entity_poly.entity_id
_entity_poly.type
_entity_poly.pdbx_seq_one_letter_code
_entity_poly.pdbx_strand_id
1 'polypeptide(L)'
;MASMTRNLQAQITTVAVGDDDTGAGSTGADRPPDSRNLCVRTKPQTRTNELGVPILRDSHLLFPLDHEFYPDVSEPTEGEVAVYGRVEARKKSQSRYVENAVAGVLSSQHPGLSQYYRDNTDERLRLPIEWAILIRDVEAAPPEVRSHFDNLCCFLALHLPDDLNVETTRELINRNDESWMKQIKRLTMASPAEDATMGLHKVSLIRALLESAGGRGDALQRRFDETRSANDNLAILGALFGVELTEPVSFGRCRASDTRQDLSEAPRKTKDPLEDTAFKCGKRSVMELQDHVARYLPVWFSSAEYEALPADLINDLSYEAVTGAQTMRFHAYHNMPLLGNPESSLPLLIFYCANMNVDNVPLRKWMASGKGEQVYRQLIATLRESQAADQIALCLVALISYDLVLGSADENPGPICGSYLDDFLRHLDGCELKNRRGMWEQMICSFRSVRTYHEIAGTWLDTACRAQSSHGLNKLSEWYWKHRSEGTHEFAIEKVRGDLEMERNSLGRWGGSGEEDGRDPGEKTGEDSEEKTEEDYVIVARALL
;
A
#
# COMPACT_ATOMS: atom_id res chain seq x y z
N MET A 1 -18.94 -47.63 -33.41
CA MET A 1 -18.61 -48.62 -34.46
C MET A 1 -17.10 -48.58 -34.69
N ALA A 2 -16.43 -49.74 -34.53
CA ALA A 2 -15.08 -50.17 -34.97
C ALA A 2 -13.99 -49.10 -35.24
N SER A 3 -12.93 -49.01 -34.43
CA SER A 3 -11.67 -49.78 -34.54
C SER A 3 -10.80 -49.38 -35.73
N MET A 4 -9.63 -48.77 -35.49
CA MET A 4 -8.33 -49.42 -35.76
C MET A 4 -7.15 -48.48 -35.49
N THR A 5 -6.28 -48.96 -34.63
CA THR A 5 -4.85 -48.67 -34.48
C THR A 5 -4.08 -48.83 -35.79
N ARG A 6 -3.07 -47.98 -36.04
CA ARG A 6 -1.80 -48.37 -36.68
C ARG A 6 -0.70 -47.34 -36.43
N ASN A 7 0.30 -47.77 -35.66
CA ASN A 7 1.67 -47.27 -35.66
C ASN A 7 2.27 -47.41 -37.07
N LEU A 8 3.08 -46.44 -37.50
CA LEU A 8 4.22 -46.70 -38.37
C LEU A 8 5.31 -45.65 -38.15
N GLN A 9 6.46 -46.19 -37.79
CA GLN A 9 7.72 -45.56 -37.49
C GLN A 9 8.50 -45.44 -38.81
N ALA A 10 8.89 -44.23 -39.19
CA ALA A 10 9.81 -44.00 -40.29
C ALA A 10 11.09 -43.36 -39.73
N GLN A 11 12.14 -44.17 -39.63
CA GLN A 11 13.52 -43.71 -39.51
C GLN A 11 13.94 -43.16 -40.88
N ILE A 12 14.33 -41.89 -40.94
CA ILE A 12 15.08 -41.35 -42.09
C ILE A 12 16.54 -41.34 -41.68
N THR A 13 17.30 -42.22 -42.33
CA THR A 13 18.75 -42.24 -42.37
C THR A 13 19.20 -41.22 -43.40
N THR A 14 19.78 -40.09 -42.98
CA THR A 14 20.45 -39.18 -43.91
C THR A 14 21.92 -39.57 -44.01
N VAL A 15 22.23 -40.27 -45.10
CA VAL A 15 23.57 -40.39 -45.66
C VAL A 15 23.88 -39.07 -46.35
N ALA A 16 24.96 -38.40 -45.98
CA ALA A 16 25.55 -37.33 -46.77
C ALA A 16 26.88 -37.84 -47.32
N VAL A 17 26.84 -38.19 -48.60
CA VAL A 17 28.01 -38.34 -49.49
C VAL A 17 28.27 -36.96 -50.09
N GLY A 18 29.53 -36.57 -50.12
CA GLY A 18 30.02 -35.37 -50.78
C GLY A 18 31.54 -35.38 -50.77
N ASP A 19 32.10 -36.03 -51.78
CA ASP A 19 33.50 -35.92 -52.19
C ASP A 19 33.75 -34.51 -52.74
N ASP A 20 34.92 -33.92 -52.42
CA ASP A 20 35.87 -33.54 -53.47
C ASP A 20 37.25 -33.18 -52.88
N ASP A 21 38.25 -33.58 -53.66
CA ASP A 21 39.68 -33.64 -53.42
C ASP A 21 40.38 -32.31 -53.12
N THR A 22 41.47 -32.38 -52.33
CA THR A 22 42.80 -31.89 -52.75
C THR A 22 43.91 -32.31 -51.79
N GLY A 23 44.81 -33.18 -52.28
CA GLY A 23 46.25 -32.87 -52.28
C GLY A 23 47.15 -33.35 -51.13
N ALA A 24 47.93 -34.39 -51.47
CA ALA A 24 49.40 -34.50 -51.29
C ALA A 24 50.00 -35.26 -50.06
N GLY A 25 50.77 -36.30 -50.40
CA GLY A 25 51.98 -36.75 -49.68
C GLY A 25 51.89 -38.15 -49.03
N SER A 26 52.33 -39.22 -49.71
CA SER A 26 53.63 -39.92 -49.48
C SER A 26 53.68 -40.70 -48.15
N THR A 27 53.96 -42.01 -48.01
CA THR A 27 54.66 -43.04 -48.80
C THR A 27 54.59 -44.38 -48.06
N GLY A 28 54.33 -45.49 -48.78
CA GLY A 28 54.81 -46.89 -48.55
C GLY A 28 54.35 -47.65 -47.29
N ALA A 29 54.38 -48.98 -47.21
CA ALA A 29 54.48 -50.10 -48.15
C ALA A 29 54.09 -51.39 -47.36
N ASP A 30 53.43 -52.33 -48.03
CA ASP A 30 53.27 -53.79 -47.79
C ASP A 30 53.63 -54.44 -46.43
N ARG A 31 52.62 -55.07 -45.79
CA ARG A 31 52.55 -56.52 -45.43
C ARG A 31 51.34 -56.85 -44.53
N PRO A 32 50.59 -57.95 -44.78
CA PRO A 32 49.77 -58.66 -43.79
C PRO A 32 50.54 -59.92 -43.28
N PRO A 33 49.98 -60.79 -42.41
CA PRO A 33 48.87 -60.65 -41.45
C PRO A 33 49.34 -60.89 -40.00
N ASP A 34 48.48 -60.67 -39.00
CA ASP A 34 48.53 -61.53 -37.80
C ASP A 34 47.19 -61.56 -37.06
N SER A 35 46.66 -62.78 -36.97
CA SER A 35 45.50 -63.16 -36.18
C SER A 35 45.81 -63.06 -34.69
N ARG A 36 45.06 -62.23 -33.96
CA ARG A 36 44.84 -62.42 -32.52
C ARG A 36 43.37 -62.23 -32.17
N ASN A 37 42.74 -63.35 -31.86
CA ASN A 37 41.46 -63.44 -31.16
C ASN A 37 41.52 -62.62 -29.87
N LEU A 38 40.54 -61.74 -29.63
CA LEU A 38 40.17 -61.35 -28.27
C LEU A 38 38.69 -60.94 -28.17
N CYS A 39 37.95 -61.74 -27.42
CA CYS A 39 36.68 -61.49 -26.73
C CYS A 39 35.69 -60.49 -27.33
N VAL A 40 34.73 -61.05 -28.08
CA VAL A 40 33.38 -60.48 -28.22
C VAL A 40 32.71 -60.51 -26.84
N ARG A 41 32.55 -59.34 -26.22
CA ARG A 41 31.58 -59.13 -25.14
C ARG A 41 30.54 -58.15 -25.65
N THR A 42 29.48 -58.68 -26.25
CA THR A 42 28.27 -57.95 -26.58
C THR A 42 27.69 -57.35 -25.30
N LYS A 43 27.91 -56.05 -25.08
CA LYS A 43 27.09 -55.27 -24.14
C LYS A 43 25.78 -54.92 -24.86
N PRO A 44 24.61 -55.23 -24.29
CA PRO A 44 23.34 -54.87 -24.89
C PRO A 44 23.21 -53.34 -24.96
N GLN A 45 22.80 -52.82 -26.13
CA GLN A 45 22.25 -51.49 -26.25
C GLN A 45 20.93 -51.44 -25.47
N THR A 46 21.00 -50.96 -24.23
CA THR A 46 19.80 -50.51 -23.52
C THR A 46 19.61 -49.04 -23.87
N ARG A 47 18.50 -48.72 -24.54
CA ARG A 47 17.99 -47.35 -24.65
C ARG A 47 17.84 -46.78 -23.25
N THR A 48 18.59 -45.74 -22.91
CA THR A 48 18.31 -44.88 -21.76
C THR A 48 17.52 -43.67 -22.25
N ASN A 49 16.26 -43.90 -22.61
CA ASN A 49 15.19 -42.97 -22.26
C ASN A 49 14.61 -43.53 -20.96
N GLU A 50 14.28 -42.68 -19.99
CA GLU A 50 13.90 -43.02 -18.60
C GLU A 50 15.10 -43.14 -17.66
N LEU A 51 15.56 -42.00 -17.13
CA LEU A 51 16.18 -41.91 -15.80
C LEU A 51 16.05 -40.46 -15.33
N GLY A 52 15.14 -40.25 -14.38
CA GLY A 52 14.86 -38.94 -13.80
C GLY A 52 13.69 -38.90 -12.82
N VAL A 53 13.20 -40.04 -12.32
CA VAL A 53 12.39 -40.13 -11.10
C VAL A 53 12.73 -41.46 -10.40
N PRO A 54 13.51 -41.47 -9.31
CA PRO A 54 13.52 -42.62 -8.42
C PRO A 54 12.32 -42.48 -7.47
N ILE A 55 11.30 -43.30 -7.73
CA ILE A 55 10.56 -44.09 -6.74
C ILE A 55 10.39 -43.42 -5.36
N LEU A 56 9.33 -42.62 -5.22
CA LEU A 56 8.62 -42.48 -3.94
C LEU A 56 7.38 -43.36 -3.99
N ARG A 57 7.60 -44.68 -3.89
CA ARG A 57 6.54 -45.62 -3.55
C ARG A 57 6.72 -46.05 -2.10
N ASP A 58 5.69 -45.76 -1.31
CA ASP A 58 5.31 -46.47 -0.11
C ASP A 58 6.43 -46.72 0.90
N SER A 59 6.75 -45.70 1.71
CA SER A 59 7.48 -45.90 2.97
C SER A 59 7.27 -44.73 3.92
N HIS A 60 6.62 -45.00 5.05
CA HIS A 60 6.70 -44.18 6.27
C HIS A 60 8.13 -44.25 6.82
N LEU A 61 9.10 -43.63 6.15
CA LEU A 61 10.47 -43.57 6.61
C LEU A 61 10.85 -42.11 6.87
N LEU A 62 10.93 -41.79 8.17
CA LEU A 62 11.77 -40.72 8.68
C LEU A 62 13.22 -41.06 8.29
N PHE A 63 13.70 -40.53 7.18
CA PHE A 63 15.13 -40.47 6.92
C PHE A 63 15.66 -39.12 7.42
N PRO A 64 16.70 -39.11 8.28
CA PRO A 64 17.49 -37.90 8.46
C PRO A 64 18.17 -37.64 7.12
N LEU A 65 17.76 -36.57 6.43
CA LEU A 65 18.44 -36.09 5.23
C LEU A 65 19.74 -35.43 5.70
N ASP A 66 20.84 -36.17 5.64
CA ASP A 66 22.17 -35.59 5.72
C ASP A 66 22.32 -34.57 4.57
N HIS A 67 22.68 -33.34 4.93
CA HIS A 67 22.77 -32.14 4.09
C HIS A 67 23.91 -32.15 3.05
N GLU A 68 24.38 -33.31 2.58
CA GLU A 68 25.50 -33.38 1.65
C GLU A 68 25.06 -33.48 0.18
N PHE A 69 25.20 -32.35 -0.53
CA PHE A 69 25.33 -32.23 -2.00
C PHE A 69 24.23 -32.88 -2.86
N TYR A 70 23.02 -32.33 -2.83
CA TYR A 70 22.18 -32.39 -4.04
C TYR A 70 22.64 -31.30 -5.01
N PRO A 71 23.03 -31.63 -6.25
CA PRO A 71 23.31 -30.61 -7.26
C PRO A 71 22.04 -29.79 -7.47
N ASP A 72 22.18 -28.46 -7.46
CA ASP A 72 21.08 -27.53 -7.76
C ASP A 72 20.50 -27.89 -9.13
N VAL A 73 19.29 -28.46 -9.13
CA VAL A 73 18.63 -29.00 -10.32
C VAL A 73 18.23 -27.87 -11.28
N SER A 74 18.29 -26.61 -10.84
CA SER A 74 18.07 -25.44 -11.68
C SER A 74 19.32 -24.98 -12.45
N GLU A 75 20.52 -25.43 -12.04
CA GLU A 75 21.77 -25.08 -12.72
C GLU A 75 22.07 -26.02 -13.91
N PRO A 76 22.79 -25.54 -14.94
CA PRO A 76 23.09 -26.36 -16.11
C PRO A 76 24.22 -27.36 -15.83
N THR A 77 24.16 -28.51 -16.48
CA THR A 77 25.26 -29.48 -16.47
C THR A 77 26.47 -28.98 -17.28
N GLU A 78 27.67 -29.49 -16.98
CA GLU A 78 28.89 -29.14 -17.74
C GLU A 78 28.75 -29.42 -19.24
N GLY A 79 28.04 -30.50 -19.60
CA GLY A 79 27.73 -30.84 -20.99
C GLY A 79 26.83 -29.81 -21.68
N GLU A 80 25.83 -29.26 -20.99
CA GLU A 80 24.97 -28.21 -21.54
C GLU A 80 25.73 -26.89 -21.71
N VAL A 81 26.62 -26.56 -20.77
CA VAL A 81 27.49 -25.39 -20.86
C VAL A 81 28.44 -25.50 -22.05
N ALA A 82 28.99 -26.69 -22.30
CA ALA A 82 29.87 -26.94 -23.45
C ALA A 82 29.16 -26.78 -24.81
N VAL A 83 27.84 -27.06 -24.88
CA VAL A 83 27.05 -26.99 -26.12
C VAL A 83 26.46 -25.61 -26.37
N TYR A 84 25.87 -24.99 -25.35
CA TYR A 84 25.09 -23.75 -25.51
C TYR A 84 25.81 -22.49 -24.98
N GLY A 85 26.94 -22.65 -24.30
CA GLY A 85 27.56 -21.59 -23.52
C GLY A 85 26.80 -21.33 -22.21
N ARG A 86 27.49 -20.70 -21.24
CA ARG A 86 27.04 -20.61 -19.84
C ARG A 86 25.68 -19.94 -19.66
N VAL A 87 25.44 -18.83 -20.36
CA VAL A 87 24.22 -18.02 -20.19
C VAL A 87 23.00 -18.76 -20.75
N GLU A 88 23.08 -19.27 -21.97
CA GLU A 88 21.98 -19.96 -22.63
C GLU A 88 21.69 -21.33 -22.00
N ALA A 89 22.73 -22.05 -21.58
CA ALA A 89 22.58 -23.29 -20.83
C ALA A 89 21.82 -23.06 -19.52
N ARG A 90 22.17 -22.01 -18.76
CA ARG A 90 21.49 -21.67 -17.50
C ARG A 90 20.02 -21.34 -17.74
N LYS A 91 19.71 -20.50 -18.73
CA LYS A 91 18.34 -20.17 -19.10
C LYS A 91 17.51 -21.42 -19.42
N LYS A 92 18.04 -22.32 -20.24
CA LYS A 92 17.37 -23.58 -20.60
C LYS A 92 17.18 -24.52 -19.41
N SER A 93 18.18 -24.66 -18.54
CA SER A 93 18.06 -25.51 -17.34
C SER A 93 17.00 -24.99 -16.39
N GLN A 94 17.00 -23.67 -16.14
CA GLN A 94 16.00 -23.00 -15.31
C GLN A 94 14.59 -23.11 -15.90
N SER A 95 14.41 -22.90 -17.20
CA SER A 95 13.12 -23.11 -17.86
C SER A 95 12.63 -24.55 -17.71
N ARG A 96 13.48 -25.55 -17.95
CA ARG A 96 13.14 -26.97 -17.77
C ARG A 96 12.79 -27.30 -16.32
N TYR A 97 13.54 -26.76 -15.36
CA TYR A 97 13.26 -26.94 -13.94
C TYR A 97 11.86 -26.42 -13.58
N VAL A 98 11.54 -25.19 -14.01
CA VAL A 98 10.23 -24.57 -13.77
C VAL A 98 9.11 -25.34 -14.46
N GLU A 99 9.29 -25.76 -15.71
CA GLU A 99 8.31 -26.56 -16.45
C GLU A 99 7.98 -27.88 -15.73
N ASN A 100 9.03 -28.59 -15.28
CA ASN A 100 8.87 -29.83 -14.51
C ASN A 100 8.18 -29.58 -13.16
N ALA A 101 8.55 -28.49 -12.46
CA ALA A 101 7.94 -28.13 -11.18
C ALA A 101 6.45 -27.80 -11.32
N VAL A 102 6.11 -26.99 -12.32
CA VAL A 102 4.72 -26.63 -12.64
C VAL A 102 3.91 -27.88 -13.01
N ALA A 103 4.43 -28.73 -13.90
CA ALA A 103 3.77 -29.97 -14.29
C ALA A 103 3.58 -30.90 -13.08
N GLY A 104 4.60 -31.02 -12.23
CA GLY A 104 4.57 -31.82 -11.00
C GLY A 104 3.49 -31.33 -10.02
N VAL A 105 3.43 -30.01 -9.77
CA VAL A 105 2.42 -29.40 -8.90
C VAL A 105 1.01 -29.61 -9.43
N LEU A 106 0.77 -29.35 -10.73
CA LEU A 106 -0.55 -29.49 -11.35
C LEU A 106 -1.03 -30.94 -11.43
N SER A 107 -0.12 -31.92 -11.53
CA SER A 107 -0.47 -33.34 -11.61
C SER A 107 -1.26 -33.86 -10.40
N SER A 108 -1.19 -33.16 -9.25
CA SER A 108 -1.86 -33.52 -7.99
C SER A 108 -1.49 -34.89 -7.41
N GLN A 109 -0.50 -35.59 -7.97
CA GLN A 109 -0.11 -36.94 -7.56
C GLN A 109 0.69 -36.96 -6.25
N HIS A 110 1.30 -35.83 -5.88
CA HIS A 110 2.22 -35.75 -4.74
C HIS A 110 1.97 -34.48 -3.90
N PRO A 111 1.26 -34.59 -2.77
CA PRO A 111 0.87 -33.44 -1.96
C PRO A 111 2.05 -32.66 -1.34
N GLY A 112 3.24 -33.28 -1.26
CA GLY A 112 4.46 -32.65 -0.75
C GLY A 112 5.24 -31.80 -1.75
N LEU A 113 4.95 -31.89 -3.07
CA LEU A 113 5.75 -31.20 -4.09
C LEU A 113 5.68 -29.68 -3.98
N SER A 114 4.52 -29.12 -3.60
CA SER A 114 4.39 -27.68 -3.40
C SER A 114 5.33 -27.15 -2.33
N GLN A 115 5.43 -27.85 -1.20
CA GLN A 115 6.31 -27.45 -0.12
C GLN A 115 7.78 -27.65 -0.51
N TYR A 116 8.09 -28.78 -1.13
CA TYR A 116 9.44 -29.06 -1.65
C TYR A 116 9.94 -27.94 -2.57
N TYR A 117 9.15 -27.54 -3.57
CA TYR A 117 9.57 -26.47 -4.48
C TYR A 117 9.67 -25.11 -3.79
N ARG A 118 8.80 -24.80 -2.82
CA ARG A 118 8.92 -23.55 -2.06
C ARG A 118 10.21 -23.46 -1.24
N ASP A 119 10.66 -24.58 -0.70
CA ASP A 119 11.84 -24.64 0.16
C ASP A 119 13.16 -24.72 -0.64
N ASN A 120 13.10 -25.18 -1.90
CA ASN A 120 14.29 -25.50 -2.71
C ASN A 120 14.40 -24.69 -4.02
N THR A 121 13.51 -23.73 -4.28
CA THR A 121 13.56 -22.89 -5.50
C THR A 121 14.01 -21.47 -5.17
N ASP A 122 14.94 -20.93 -5.96
CA ASP A 122 15.31 -19.51 -5.93
C ASP A 122 14.07 -18.62 -6.16
N GLU A 123 13.99 -17.49 -5.45
CA GLU A 123 12.88 -16.54 -5.50
C GLU A 123 12.54 -16.10 -6.95
N ARG A 124 13.55 -15.97 -7.81
CA ARG A 124 13.38 -15.58 -9.23
C ARG A 124 12.62 -16.61 -10.07
N LEU A 125 12.67 -17.88 -9.68
CA LEU A 125 12.02 -18.98 -10.40
C LEU A 125 10.71 -19.42 -9.74
N ARG A 126 10.37 -18.80 -8.60
CA ARG A 126 9.27 -19.23 -7.73
C ARG A 126 7.89 -18.81 -8.25
N LEU A 127 7.79 -17.68 -8.96
CA LEU A 127 6.52 -17.12 -9.40
C LEU A 127 5.64 -18.10 -10.21
N PRO A 128 6.15 -18.78 -11.27
CA PRO A 128 5.34 -19.74 -12.02
C PRO A 128 4.86 -20.93 -11.17
N ILE A 129 5.65 -21.35 -10.19
CA ILE A 129 5.30 -22.42 -9.26
C ILE A 129 4.18 -21.98 -8.33
N GLU A 130 4.22 -20.75 -7.81
CA GLU A 130 3.14 -20.21 -6.97
C GLU A 130 1.82 -20.07 -7.76
N TRP A 131 1.88 -19.66 -9.03
CA TRP A 131 0.71 -19.69 -9.91
C TRP A 131 0.17 -21.11 -10.11
N ALA A 132 1.04 -22.10 -10.32
CA ALA A 132 0.62 -23.50 -10.47
C ALA A 132 -0.07 -24.02 -9.20
N ILE A 133 0.45 -23.67 -8.02
CA ILE A 133 -0.16 -24.03 -6.74
C ILE A 133 -1.56 -23.42 -6.62
N LEU A 134 -1.71 -22.14 -6.94
CA LEU A 134 -2.99 -21.44 -6.89
C LEU A 134 -4.00 -22.03 -7.88
N ILE A 135 -3.59 -22.26 -9.13
CA ILE A 135 -4.45 -22.86 -10.17
C ILE A 135 -4.94 -24.23 -9.72
N ARG A 136 -4.05 -25.08 -9.22
CA ARG A 136 -4.43 -26.41 -8.69
C ARG A 136 -5.44 -26.28 -7.57
N ASP A 137 -5.24 -25.35 -6.64
CA ASP A 137 -6.13 -25.18 -5.50
C ASP A 137 -7.51 -24.67 -5.92
N VAL A 138 -7.60 -23.79 -6.94
CA VAL A 138 -8.88 -23.39 -7.54
C VAL A 138 -9.55 -24.59 -8.22
N GLU A 139 -8.82 -25.38 -9.02
CA GLU A 139 -9.38 -26.53 -9.74
C GLU A 139 -9.83 -27.67 -8.82
N ALA A 140 -9.11 -27.88 -7.72
CA ALA A 140 -9.41 -28.89 -6.72
C ALA A 140 -10.51 -28.45 -5.73
N ALA A 141 -10.92 -27.18 -5.76
CA ALA A 141 -11.94 -26.67 -4.85
C ALA A 141 -13.34 -27.28 -5.15
N PRO A 142 -14.19 -27.44 -4.12
CA PRO A 142 -15.57 -27.89 -4.30
C PRO A 142 -16.32 -27.03 -5.33
N PRO A 143 -17.26 -27.59 -6.11
CA PRO A 143 -18.03 -26.85 -7.11
C PRO A 143 -18.69 -25.58 -6.56
N GLU A 144 -19.16 -25.60 -5.32
CA GLU A 144 -19.78 -24.46 -4.65
C GLU A 144 -18.79 -23.32 -4.42
N VAL A 145 -17.57 -23.65 -4.01
CA VAL A 145 -16.48 -22.68 -3.80
C VAL A 145 -16.02 -22.09 -5.13
N ARG A 146 -15.88 -22.93 -6.18
CA ARG A 146 -15.51 -22.45 -7.52
C ARG A 146 -16.55 -21.49 -8.08
N SER A 147 -17.83 -21.87 -8.01
CA SER A 147 -18.92 -21.00 -8.42
C SER A 147 -18.91 -19.68 -7.64
N HIS A 148 -18.69 -19.73 -6.31
CA HIS A 148 -18.62 -18.51 -5.51
C HIS A 148 -17.41 -17.63 -5.88
N PHE A 149 -16.24 -18.23 -6.12
CA PHE A 149 -15.04 -17.54 -6.60
C PHE A 149 -15.28 -16.83 -7.94
N ASP A 150 -15.90 -17.51 -8.91
CA ASP A 150 -16.23 -16.93 -10.21
C ASP A 150 -17.23 -15.77 -10.08
N ASN A 151 -18.21 -15.91 -9.18
CA ASN A 151 -19.17 -14.85 -8.88
C ASN A 151 -18.48 -13.62 -8.27
N LEU A 152 -17.48 -13.82 -7.40
CA LEU A 152 -16.68 -12.72 -6.85
C LEU A 152 -15.79 -12.06 -7.91
N CYS A 153 -15.22 -12.83 -8.85
CA CYS A 153 -14.49 -12.28 -10.00
C CYS A 153 -15.40 -11.40 -10.87
N CYS A 154 -16.60 -11.89 -11.18
CA CYS A 154 -17.61 -11.16 -11.93
C CYS A 154 -18.06 -9.89 -11.18
N PHE A 155 -18.32 -10.02 -9.88
CA PHE A 155 -18.68 -8.89 -9.01
C PHE A 155 -17.62 -7.78 -9.09
N LEU A 156 -16.35 -8.11 -8.87
CA LEU A 156 -15.25 -7.16 -8.98
C LEU A 156 -15.13 -6.54 -10.38
N ALA A 157 -15.21 -7.36 -11.43
CA ALA A 157 -15.14 -6.92 -12.83
C ALA A 157 -16.25 -5.91 -13.20
N LEU A 158 -17.46 -6.11 -12.68
CA LEU A 158 -18.59 -5.20 -12.88
C LEU A 158 -18.46 -3.89 -12.10
N HIS A 159 -17.65 -3.89 -11.05
CA HIS A 159 -17.42 -2.75 -10.17
C HIS A 159 -16.21 -1.91 -10.61
N LEU A 160 -15.48 -2.35 -11.64
CA LEU A 160 -14.24 -1.71 -12.08
C LEU A 160 -14.46 -0.44 -12.93
N PRO A 161 -15.24 -0.41 -14.01
CA PRO A 161 -15.43 0.82 -14.80
C PRO A 161 -16.72 1.56 -14.41
N ASP A 162 -16.63 2.89 -14.32
CA ASP A 162 -17.81 3.76 -14.09
C ASP A 162 -18.80 3.73 -15.28
N ASP A 163 -18.30 3.53 -16.51
CA ASP A 163 -19.07 3.49 -17.75
C ASP A 163 -18.89 2.16 -18.51
N LEU A 164 -19.29 1.04 -17.90
CA LEU A 164 -19.37 -0.23 -18.64
C LEU A 164 -20.47 -0.14 -19.71
N ASN A 165 -20.09 -0.30 -20.98
CA ASN A 165 -21.09 -0.46 -22.02
C ASN A 165 -21.87 -1.79 -21.83
N VAL A 166 -23.13 -1.79 -22.26
CA VAL A 166 -24.06 -2.91 -22.10
C VAL A 166 -23.52 -4.24 -22.67
N GLU A 167 -22.69 -4.19 -23.72
CA GLU A 167 -22.14 -5.40 -24.34
C GLU A 167 -21.02 -6.01 -23.47
N THR A 168 -20.09 -5.20 -22.98
CA THR A 168 -19.03 -5.64 -22.05
C THR A 168 -19.62 -6.14 -20.74
N THR A 169 -20.63 -5.47 -20.19
CA THR A 169 -21.39 -5.98 -19.03
C THR A 169 -21.99 -7.35 -19.30
N ARG A 170 -22.64 -7.52 -20.46
CA ARG A 170 -23.26 -8.79 -20.85
C ARG A 170 -22.21 -9.90 -21.05
N GLU A 171 -21.07 -9.58 -21.64
CA GLU A 171 -19.96 -10.51 -21.80
C GLU A 171 -19.43 -10.97 -20.45
N LEU A 172 -19.21 -10.05 -19.50
CA LEU A 172 -18.73 -10.36 -18.15
C LEU A 172 -19.71 -11.26 -17.38
N ILE A 173 -21.01 -10.97 -17.43
CA ILE A 173 -22.06 -11.75 -16.74
C ILE A 173 -22.18 -13.16 -17.32
N ASN A 174 -21.98 -13.30 -18.64
CA ASN A 174 -22.11 -14.58 -19.34
C ASN A 174 -20.80 -15.39 -19.38
N ARG A 175 -19.70 -14.87 -18.81
CA ARG A 175 -18.47 -15.66 -18.67
C ARG A 175 -18.72 -16.84 -17.74
N ASN A 176 -18.35 -18.02 -18.21
CA ASN A 176 -18.39 -19.25 -17.43
C ASN A 176 -17.06 -19.48 -16.68
N ASP A 177 -17.08 -20.43 -15.74
CA ASP A 177 -15.95 -20.85 -14.89
C ASP A 177 -14.67 -21.12 -15.71
N GLU A 178 -14.81 -21.79 -16.86
CA GLU A 178 -13.69 -22.09 -17.76
C GLU A 178 -13.09 -20.83 -18.40
N SER A 179 -13.89 -19.81 -18.68
CA SER A 179 -13.43 -18.56 -19.29
C SER A 179 -12.58 -17.74 -18.32
N TRP A 180 -13.02 -17.61 -17.06
CA TRP A 180 -12.27 -16.91 -16.01
C TRP A 180 -10.91 -17.55 -15.77
N MET A 181 -10.90 -18.88 -15.57
CA MET A 181 -9.66 -19.61 -15.35
C MET A 181 -8.74 -19.62 -16.55
N LYS A 182 -9.27 -19.69 -17.77
CA LYS A 182 -8.47 -19.60 -19.00
C LYS A 182 -7.80 -18.23 -19.13
N GLN A 183 -8.48 -17.16 -18.71
CA GLN A 183 -7.93 -15.82 -18.74
C GLN A 183 -6.82 -15.63 -17.70
N ILE A 184 -7.08 -16.05 -16.46
CA ILE A 184 -6.06 -16.04 -15.40
C ILE A 184 -4.83 -16.85 -15.84
N LYS A 185 -5.01 -18.07 -16.33
CA LYS A 185 -3.91 -18.92 -16.84
C LYS A 185 -3.12 -18.29 -17.99
N ARG A 186 -3.78 -17.57 -18.89
CA ARG A 186 -3.12 -16.93 -20.05
C ARG A 186 -2.20 -15.81 -19.61
N LEU A 187 -2.64 -14.99 -18.66
CA LEU A 187 -1.86 -13.83 -18.20
C LEU A 187 -0.68 -14.24 -17.32
N THR A 188 -0.79 -15.38 -16.64
CA THR A 188 0.19 -15.83 -15.64
C THR A 188 1.33 -16.66 -16.24
N MET A 189 1.12 -17.24 -17.42
CA MET A 189 2.13 -18.00 -18.16
C MET A 189 2.88 -17.16 -19.21
N ALA A 190 2.49 -15.90 -19.44
CA ALA A 190 2.96 -15.10 -20.57
C ALA A 190 4.18 -14.20 -20.30
N SER A 191 4.61 -14.00 -19.04
CA SER A 191 5.68 -13.02 -18.76
C SER A 191 6.84 -13.56 -17.91
N PRO A 192 7.97 -13.93 -18.53
CA PRO A 192 9.25 -14.12 -17.85
C PRO A 192 9.98 -12.78 -17.55
N ALA A 193 9.35 -11.63 -17.82
CA ALA A 193 9.93 -10.30 -17.67
C ALA A 193 9.27 -9.43 -16.58
N GLU A 194 8.23 -9.93 -15.90
CA GLU A 194 7.62 -9.21 -14.78
C GLU A 194 8.52 -9.24 -13.55
N ASP A 195 8.55 -8.12 -12.81
CA ASP A 195 9.10 -8.07 -11.45
C ASP A 195 8.44 -9.17 -10.60
N ALA A 196 9.26 -10.05 -10.03
CA ALA A 196 8.80 -11.17 -9.21
C ALA A 196 7.90 -10.69 -8.07
N THR A 197 8.16 -9.50 -7.54
CA THR A 197 7.37 -8.85 -6.49
C THR A 197 5.93 -8.60 -6.95
N MET A 198 5.76 -7.99 -8.12
CA MET A 198 4.44 -7.73 -8.72
C MET A 198 3.71 -9.04 -9.03
N GLY A 199 4.42 -10.03 -9.57
CA GLY A 199 3.83 -11.34 -9.86
C GLY A 199 3.29 -12.02 -8.59
N LEU A 200 4.05 -12.00 -7.50
CA LEU A 200 3.65 -12.60 -6.22
C LEU A 200 2.49 -11.82 -5.56
N HIS A 201 2.44 -10.49 -5.75
CA HIS A 201 1.30 -9.68 -5.32
C HIS A 201 0.01 -10.08 -6.06
N LYS A 202 0.08 -10.27 -7.39
CA LYS A 202 -1.06 -10.78 -8.18
C LYS A 202 -1.54 -12.15 -7.72
N VAL A 203 -0.61 -13.07 -7.40
CA VAL A 203 -0.94 -14.37 -6.80
C VAL A 203 -1.70 -14.16 -5.48
N SER A 204 -1.25 -13.22 -4.65
CA SER A 204 -1.87 -12.94 -3.35
C SER A 204 -3.28 -12.39 -3.46
N LEU A 205 -3.53 -11.48 -4.43
CA LEU A 205 -4.88 -10.95 -4.68
C LEU A 205 -5.87 -12.05 -5.09
N ILE A 206 -5.48 -12.94 -6.01
CA ILE A 206 -6.36 -14.03 -6.45
C ILE A 206 -6.50 -15.11 -5.35
N ARG A 207 -5.44 -15.41 -4.58
CA ARG A 207 -5.52 -16.31 -3.42
C ARG A 207 -6.52 -15.79 -2.39
N ALA A 208 -6.47 -14.50 -2.06
CA ALA A 208 -7.39 -13.89 -1.12
C ALA A 208 -8.85 -13.94 -1.61
N LEU A 209 -9.07 -13.83 -2.91
CA LEU A 209 -10.38 -14.00 -3.52
C LEU A 209 -10.90 -15.44 -3.39
N LEU A 210 -10.03 -16.43 -3.61
CA LEU A 210 -10.36 -17.84 -3.37
C LEU A 210 -10.68 -18.11 -1.89
N GLU A 211 -9.92 -17.53 -0.96
CA GLU A 211 -10.18 -17.64 0.48
C GLU A 211 -11.51 -16.99 0.88
N SER A 212 -11.83 -15.81 0.32
CA SER A 212 -13.14 -15.17 0.51
C SER A 212 -14.27 -16.06 -0.01
N ALA A 213 -14.04 -16.84 -1.07
CA ALA A 213 -15.00 -17.80 -1.59
C ALA A 213 -15.19 -19.06 -0.71
N GLY A 214 -14.45 -19.18 0.41
CA GLY A 214 -14.43 -20.38 1.26
C GLY A 214 -13.44 -21.45 0.79
N GLY A 215 -12.53 -21.10 -0.13
CA GLY A 215 -11.48 -21.98 -0.62
C GLY A 215 -10.33 -22.16 0.37
N ARG A 216 -9.37 -23.01 -0.04
CA ARG A 216 -8.22 -23.34 0.79
C ARG A 216 -7.30 -22.12 0.94
N GLY A 217 -7.04 -21.75 2.19
CA GLY A 217 -6.08 -20.70 2.50
C GLY A 217 -4.63 -21.13 2.37
N ASP A 218 -3.75 -20.17 2.06
CA ASP A 218 -2.31 -20.36 2.00
C ASP A 218 -1.57 -19.11 2.47
N ALA A 219 -1.07 -19.14 3.71
CA ALA A 219 -0.39 -18.01 4.32
C ALA A 219 0.87 -17.56 3.56
N LEU A 220 1.53 -18.46 2.81
CA LEU A 220 2.71 -18.10 2.02
C LEU A 220 2.34 -17.31 0.77
N GLN A 221 1.10 -17.45 0.30
CA GLN A 221 0.51 -16.68 -0.80
C GLN A 221 -0.39 -15.53 -0.30
N ARG A 222 -0.31 -15.17 0.99
CA ARG A 222 -1.03 -14.01 1.57
C ARG A 222 -0.04 -12.90 1.89
N ARG A 223 0.75 -12.50 0.90
CA ARG A 223 1.78 -11.47 1.04
C ARG A 223 1.50 -10.34 0.05
N PHE A 224 0.71 -9.39 0.50
CA PHE A 224 0.41 -8.20 -0.29
C PHE A 224 1.57 -7.21 -0.27
N ASP A 225 1.74 -6.51 -1.37
CA ASP A 225 2.49 -5.26 -1.42
C ASP A 225 1.61 -4.14 -0.87
N GLU A 226 1.72 -3.89 0.44
CA GLU A 226 0.87 -2.91 1.16
C GLU A 226 1.21 -1.45 0.81
N THR A 227 2.29 -1.21 0.07
CA THR A 227 2.65 0.12 -0.45
C THR A 227 1.68 0.58 -1.55
N ARG A 228 0.92 -0.36 -2.13
CA ARG A 228 -0.10 -0.08 -3.15
C ARG A 228 -1.37 0.43 -2.54
N SER A 229 -2.03 1.33 -3.27
CA SER A 229 -3.34 1.82 -2.90
C SER A 229 -4.45 0.81 -3.20
N ALA A 230 -5.63 1.04 -2.64
CA ALA A 230 -6.81 0.25 -2.97
C ALA A 230 -7.13 0.32 -4.48
N ASN A 231 -7.00 1.53 -5.07
CA ASN A 231 -7.19 1.76 -6.49
C ASN A 231 -6.14 1.03 -7.35
N ASP A 232 -4.87 1.00 -6.94
CA ASP A 232 -3.83 0.24 -7.65
C ASP A 232 -4.14 -1.27 -7.65
N ASN A 233 -4.54 -1.80 -6.50
CA ASN A 233 -4.86 -3.22 -6.36
C ASN A 233 -6.10 -3.59 -7.17
N LEU A 234 -7.10 -2.70 -7.21
CA LEU A 234 -8.29 -2.85 -8.03
C LEU A 234 -7.90 -2.83 -9.53
N ALA A 235 -7.04 -1.91 -9.97
CA ALA A 235 -6.51 -1.86 -11.34
C ALA A 235 -5.80 -3.14 -11.76
N ILE A 236 -4.98 -3.71 -10.86
CA ILE A 236 -4.29 -4.98 -11.10
C ILE A 236 -5.29 -6.12 -11.29
N LEU A 237 -6.34 -6.19 -10.46
CA LEU A 237 -7.40 -7.17 -10.64
C LEU A 237 -8.17 -6.95 -11.95
N GLY A 238 -8.47 -5.70 -12.31
CA GLY A 238 -9.10 -5.37 -13.59
C GLY A 238 -8.30 -5.90 -14.78
N ALA A 239 -6.99 -5.67 -14.79
CA ALA A 239 -6.10 -6.21 -15.81
C ALA A 239 -6.12 -7.76 -15.85
N LEU A 240 -6.13 -8.42 -14.69
CA LEU A 240 -6.26 -9.89 -14.60
C LEU A 240 -7.60 -10.41 -15.15
N PHE A 241 -8.66 -9.61 -15.01
CA PHE A 241 -9.99 -9.89 -15.54
C PHE A 241 -10.18 -9.39 -17.00
N GLY A 242 -9.16 -8.73 -17.58
CA GLY A 242 -9.20 -8.12 -18.91
C GLY A 242 -10.25 -7.01 -19.03
N VAL A 243 -10.39 -6.24 -17.95
CA VAL A 243 -11.17 -5.01 -17.88
C VAL A 243 -10.17 -3.88 -17.68
N GLU A 244 -10.05 -2.98 -18.65
CA GLU A 244 -9.23 -1.78 -18.50
C GLU A 244 -9.98 -0.74 -17.66
N LEU A 245 -9.29 -0.18 -16.66
CA LEU A 245 -9.77 0.99 -15.95
C LEU A 245 -9.53 2.23 -16.79
N THR A 246 -10.59 2.97 -17.11
CA THR A 246 -10.49 4.25 -17.81
C THR A 246 -10.32 5.43 -16.84
N GLU A 247 -10.79 5.32 -15.60
CA GLU A 247 -10.69 6.34 -14.55
C GLU A 247 -10.55 5.72 -13.14
N PRO A 248 -10.03 6.45 -12.13
CA PRO A 248 -9.98 5.99 -10.74
C PRO A 248 -11.40 5.85 -10.20
N VAL A 249 -11.76 4.66 -9.73
CA VAL A 249 -13.12 4.39 -9.27
C VAL A 249 -13.37 5.13 -7.95
N SER A 250 -14.39 5.99 -7.92
CA SER A 250 -14.82 6.63 -6.68
C SER A 250 -15.70 5.68 -5.85
N PHE A 251 -15.07 4.62 -5.32
CA PHE A 251 -15.75 3.65 -4.45
C PHE A 251 -16.23 4.29 -3.15
N GLY A 252 -17.47 4.00 -2.76
CA GLY A 252 -18.15 4.63 -1.61
C GLY A 252 -19.41 5.40 -2.01
N ARG A 253 -19.56 5.71 -3.30
CA ARG A 253 -20.86 6.00 -3.92
C ARG A 253 -21.20 4.88 -4.89
N CYS A 254 -21.62 3.72 -4.38
CA CYS A 254 -22.54 2.92 -5.19
C CYS A 254 -23.78 3.79 -5.41
N ARG A 255 -23.81 4.57 -6.51
CA ARG A 255 -25.07 5.00 -7.10
C ARG A 255 -25.68 3.76 -7.72
N ALA A 256 -26.14 2.85 -6.85
CA ALA A 256 -26.98 1.74 -7.24
C ALA A 256 -28.15 2.24 -8.09
N SER A 257 -28.54 3.52 -8.00
CA SER A 257 -29.54 4.18 -8.86
C SER A 257 -29.14 4.36 -10.32
N ASP A 258 -27.89 4.70 -10.62
CA ASP A 258 -27.49 5.15 -11.96
C ASP A 258 -27.14 3.93 -12.83
N THR A 259 -26.42 2.97 -12.26
CA THR A 259 -26.26 1.63 -12.85
C THR A 259 -27.60 0.88 -12.94
N ARG A 260 -28.55 1.08 -12.01
CA ARG A 260 -29.91 0.52 -12.13
C ARG A 260 -30.68 1.09 -13.32
N GLN A 261 -30.52 2.36 -13.63
CA GLN A 261 -31.28 3.00 -14.70
C GLN A 261 -30.77 2.54 -16.07
N ASP A 262 -29.45 2.54 -16.29
CA ASP A 262 -28.83 2.11 -17.55
C ASP A 262 -28.95 0.59 -17.79
N LEU A 263 -28.95 -0.23 -16.73
CA LEU A 263 -29.17 -1.68 -16.82
C LEU A 263 -30.65 -2.07 -16.95
N SER A 264 -31.59 -1.18 -16.60
CA SER A 264 -33.04 -1.40 -16.77
C SER A 264 -33.52 -1.23 -18.22
N GLU A 265 -32.74 -0.53 -19.05
CA GLU A 265 -33.03 -0.30 -20.46
C GLU A 265 -32.42 -1.37 -21.38
N ALA A 266 -31.52 -2.22 -20.86
CA ALA A 266 -30.99 -3.38 -21.57
C ALA A 266 -32.10 -4.44 -21.81
N PRO A 267 -32.07 -5.19 -22.94
CA PRO A 267 -33.19 -6.04 -23.36
C PRO A 267 -33.57 -7.07 -22.30
N ARG A 268 -34.75 -6.86 -21.72
CA ARG A 268 -35.44 -7.66 -20.70
C ARG A 268 -35.40 -9.17 -20.97
N LYS A 269 -34.39 -9.87 -20.46
CA LYS A 269 -34.46 -11.34 -20.28
C LYS A 269 -33.84 -11.86 -18.98
N THR A 270 -33.18 -11.04 -18.19
CA THR A 270 -32.75 -11.41 -16.84
C THR A 270 -33.16 -10.30 -15.89
N LYS A 271 -33.69 -10.68 -14.72
CA LYS A 271 -33.85 -9.77 -13.59
C LYS A 271 -32.51 -9.07 -13.34
N ASP A 272 -32.59 -7.83 -12.88
CA ASP A 272 -31.48 -6.91 -12.55
C ASP A 272 -30.11 -7.62 -12.43
N PRO A 273 -29.10 -7.32 -13.29
CA PRO A 273 -27.79 -7.98 -13.27
C PRO A 273 -27.08 -7.92 -11.92
N LEU A 274 -27.30 -6.84 -11.15
CA LEU A 274 -26.77 -6.70 -9.81
C LEU A 274 -27.53 -7.61 -8.84
N GLU A 275 -28.85 -7.73 -9.00
CA GLU A 275 -29.64 -8.73 -8.27
C GLU A 275 -29.32 -10.16 -8.70
N ASP A 276 -29.00 -10.44 -9.97
CA ASP A 276 -28.61 -11.77 -10.46
C ASP A 276 -27.20 -12.14 -9.96
N THR A 277 -26.28 -11.18 -9.90
CA THR A 277 -24.94 -11.35 -9.33
C THR A 277 -25.01 -11.47 -7.80
N ALA A 278 -25.82 -10.66 -7.12
CA ALA A 278 -26.10 -10.82 -5.70
C ALA A 278 -26.82 -12.16 -5.43
N PHE A 279 -27.77 -12.56 -6.27
CA PHE A 279 -28.45 -13.86 -6.19
C PHE A 279 -27.47 -15.02 -6.37
N LYS A 280 -26.49 -14.89 -7.27
CA LYS A 280 -25.39 -15.85 -7.47
C LYS A 280 -24.36 -15.85 -6.32
N CYS A 281 -24.07 -14.70 -5.73
CA CYS A 281 -23.20 -14.55 -4.54
C CYS A 281 -23.87 -14.96 -3.22
N GLY A 282 -25.11 -15.46 -3.26
CA GLY A 282 -25.93 -15.73 -2.08
C GLY A 282 -26.63 -14.45 -1.60
N LYS A 283 -27.74 -14.59 -0.86
CA LYS A 283 -28.70 -13.52 -0.45
C LYS A 283 -28.13 -12.31 0.35
N ARG A 284 -26.83 -12.02 0.30
CA ARG A 284 -26.20 -10.85 0.90
C ARG A 284 -26.52 -9.60 0.09
N SER A 285 -26.65 -8.47 0.77
CA SER A 285 -26.69 -7.18 0.10
C SER A 285 -25.33 -6.86 -0.55
N VAL A 286 -25.30 -5.95 -1.53
CA VAL A 286 -24.05 -5.51 -2.17
C VAL A 286 -23.05 -4.97 -1.14
N MET A 287 -23.54 -4.22 -0.14
CA MET A 287 -22.70 -3.70 0.95
C MET A 287 -22.13 -4.81 1.83
N GLU A 288 -22.94 -5.81 2.21
CA GLU A 288 -22.45 -6.96 2.97
C GLU A 288 -21.41 -7.78 2.21
N LEU A 289 -21.53 -7.85 0.88
CA LEU A 289 -20.55 -8.49 0.03
C LEU A 289 -19.26 -7.66 -0.05
N GLN A 290 -19.36 -6.34 -0.16
CA GLN A 290 -18.20 -5.43 -0.12
C GLN A 290 -17.43 -5.56 1.19
N ASP A 291 -18.11 -5.45 2.34
CA ASP A 291 -17.49 -5.62 3.66
C ASP A 291 -16.94 -7.04 3.86
N HIS A 292 -17.52 -8.04 3.17
CA HIS A 292 -16.94 -9.38 3.16
C HIS A 292 -15.64 -9.43 2.37
N VAL A 293 -15.62 -8.90 1.14
CA VAL A 293 -14.42 -8.90 0.28
C VAL A 293 -13.30 -8.04 0.89
N ALA A 294 -13.63 -6.88 1.48
CA ALA A 294 -12.67 -5.98 2.13
C ALA A 294 -11.92 -6.63 3.32
N ARG A 295 -12.48 -7.69 3.93
CA ARG A 295 -11.78 -8.47 4.96
C ARG A 295 -10.65 -9.34 4.42
N TYR A 296 -10.65 -9.63 3.12
CA TYR A 296 -9.68 -10.52 2.48
C TYR A 296 -8.78 -9.78 1.50
N LEU A 297 -9.32 -8.82 0.74
CA LEU A 297 -8.59 -8.12 -0.32
C LEU A 297 -8.34 -6.63 0.02
N PRO A 298 -7.12 -6.13 -0.23
CA PRO A 298 -6.77 -4.73 -0.05
C PRO A 298 -7.21 -3.86 -1.24
N VAL A 299 -8.44 -4.03 -1.72
CA VAL A 299 -9.01 -3.27 -2.85
C VAL A 299 -10.13 -2.32 -2.40
N TRP A 300 -10.44 -2.33 -1.10
CA TRP A 300 -11.43 -1.45 -0.45
C TRP A 300 -11.26 -1.49 1.06
N PHE A 301 -11.84 -0.48 1.72
CA PHE A 301 -11.98 -0.41 3.18
C PHE A 301 -13.41 -0.78 3.60
N SER A 302 -13.66 -0.96 4.91
CA SER A 302 -15.02 -1.26 5.36
C SER A 302 -15.92 -0.03 5.27
N SER A 303 -17.23 -0.26 5.29
CA SER A 303 -18.21 0.83 5.29
C SER A 303 -17.96 1.88 6.39
N ALA A 304 -17.48 1.46 7.58
CA ALA A 304 -17.17 2.36 8.68
C ALA A 304 -16.01 3.33 8.36
N GLU A 305 -15.04 2.90 7.56
CA GLU A 305 -13.96 3.79 7.10
C GLU A 305 -14.47 4.84 6.12
N TYR A 306 -15.32 4.43 5.16
CA TYR A 306 -15.87 5.36 4.18
C TYR A 306 -16.85 6.36 4.77
N GLU A 307 -17.49 6.03 5.90
CA GLU A 307 -18.29 6.99 6.67
C GLU A 307 -17.42 8.03 7.39
N ALA A 308 -16.22 7.65 7.82
CA ALA A 308 -15.34 8.50 8.62
C ALA A 308 -14.30 9.28 7.80
N LEU A 309 -13.95 8.82 6.59
CA LEU A 309 -12.85 9.34 5.81
C LEU A 309 -13.24 9.59 4.34
N PRO A 310 -12.64 10.59 3.67
CA PRO A 310 -12.91 10.87 2.26
C PRO A 310 -12.44 9.70 1.37
N ALA A 311 -13.38 9.09 0.63
CA ALA A 311 -13.10 7.98 -0.28
C ALA A 311 -12.05 8.33 -1.35
N ASP A 312 -12.12 9.55 -1.90
CA ASP A 312 -11.19 10.07 -2.90
C ASP A 312 -9.79 10.34 -2.35
N LEU A 313 -9.60 10.28 -1.03
CA LEU A 313 -8.29 10.29 -0.40
C LEU A 313 -7.82 8.87 -0.09
N ILE A 314 -8.61 8.10 0.68
CA ILE A 314 -8.13 6.82 1.23
C ILE A 314 -7.92 5.76 0.15
N ASN A 315 -8.64 5.83 -0.96
CA ASN A 315 -8.47 4.86 -2.06
C ASN A 315 -7.19 5.07 -2.87
N ASP A 316 -6.60 6.29 -2.80
CA ASP A 316 -5.36 6.65 -3.48
C ASP A 316 -4.14 6.61 -2.54
N LEU A 317 -4.34 6.56 -1.22
CA LEU A 317 -3.27 6.32 -0.25
C LEU A 317 -2.83 4.86 -0.27
N SER A 318 -1.58 4.59 0.12
CA SER A 318 -1.13 3.20 0.30
C SER A 318 -2.00 2.50 1.34
N TYR A 319 -2.26 1.20 1.11
CA TYR A 319 -3.10 0.43 2.00
C TYR A 319 -2.51 0.39 3.43
N GLU A 320 -1.18 0.28 3.54
CA GLU A 320 -0.43 0.39 4.80
C GLU A 320 -0.69 1.72 5.53
N ALA A 321 -0.76 2.85 4.81
CA ALA A 321 -0.97 4.14 5.43
C ALA A 321 -2.35 4.21 6.10
N VAL A 322 -3.38 3.70 5.42
CA VAL A 322 -4.76 3.75 5.92
C VAL A 322 -4.94 2.76 7.07
N THR A 323 -4.46 1.52 6.96
CA THR A 323 -4.58 0.51 8.04
C THR A 323 -3.69 0.85 9.26
N GLY A 324 -2.52 1.44 9.03
CA GLY A 324 -1.67 1.99 10.07
C GLY A 324 -2.37 3.12 10.84
N ALA A 325 -3.00 4.07 10.13
CA ALA A 325 -3.79 5.13 10.74
C ALA A 325 -5.02 4.58 11.49
N GLN A 326 -5.70 3.55 10.98
CA GLN A 326 -6.79 2.88 11.70
C GLN A 326 -6.33 2.27 13.02
N THR A 327 -5.15 1.64 13.03
CA THR A 327 -4.55 1.06 14.24
C THR A 327 -4.24 2.15 15.26
N MET A 328 -3.63 3.25 14.81
CA MET A 328 -3.38 4.42 15.66
C MET A 328 -4.68 5.00 16.22
N ARG A 329 -5.72 5.12 15.39
CA ARG A 329 -7.05 5.61 15.80
C ARG A 329 -7.69 4.72 16.85
N PHE A 330 -7.63 3.39 16.68
CA PHE A 330 -8.14 2.44 17.67
C PHE A 330 -7.47 2.63 19.04
N HIS A 331 -6.14 2.77 19.07
CA HIS A 331 -5.41 3.06 20.30
C HIS A 331 -5.73 4.44 20.89
N ALA A 332 -5.90 5.46 20.04
CA ALA A 332 -6.27 6.79 20.48
C ALA A 332 -7.64 6.79 21.16
N TYR A 333 -8.65 6.16 20.56
CA TYR A 333 -10.02 6.15 21.08
C TYR A 333 -10.16 5.34 22.37
N HIS A 334 -9.40 4.26 22.49
CA HIS A 334 -9.37 3.48 23.73
C HIS A 334 -8.82 4.29 24.91
N ASN A 335 -7.79 5.10 24.69
CA ASN A 335 -7.10 5.84 25.76
C ASN A 335 -7.64 7.27 25.97
N MET A 336 -8.24 7.87 24.93
CA MET A 336 -8.84 9.20 24.93
C MET A 336 -10.25 9.13 24.33
N PRO A 337 -11.26 8.66 25.09
CA PRO A 337 -12.61 8.43 24.57
C PRO A 337 -13.30 9.66 23.96
N LEU A 338 -12.91 10.88 24.38
CA LEU A 338 -13.42 12.14 23.83
C LEU A 338 -13.06 12.35 22.34
N LEU A 339 -12.06 11.61 21.84
CA LEU A 339 -11.69 11.60 20.42
C LEU A 339 -12.50 10.58 19.61
N GLY A 340 -13.30 9.71 20.24
CA GLY A 340 -14.06 8.63 19.58
C GLY A 340 -15.17 9.08 18.63
N ASN A 341 -15.17 10.34 18.19
CA ASN A 341 -16.09 10.87 17.20
C ASN A 341 -15.53 10.72 15.76
N PRO A 342 -16.40 10.66 14.74
CA PRO A 342 -15.98 10.57 13.34
C PRO A 342 -15.08 11.73 12.90
N GLU A 343 -15.31 12.93 13.43
CA GLU A 343 -14.57 14.16 13.08
C GLU A 343 -13.07 14.07 13.40
N SER A 344 -12.69 13.25 14.37
CA SER A 344 -11.28 13.04 14.75
C SER A 344 -10.55 12.06 13.82
N SER A 345 -11.25 11.33 12.94
CA SER A 345 -10.63 10.31 12.08
C SER A 345 -9.70 10.91 11.02
N LEU A 346 -10.14 11.96 10.33
CA LEU A 346 -9.34 12.60 9.29
C LEU A 346 -8.10 13.34 9.83
N PRO A 347 -8.18 14.12 10.94
CA PRO A 347 -7.00 14.66 11.61
C PRO A 347 -5.95 13.59 11.97
N LEU A 348 -6.39 12.44 12.49
CA LEU A 348 -5.48 11.33 12.83
C LEU A 348 -4.84 10.73 11.59
N LEU A 349 -5.60 10.53 10.49
CA LEU A 349 -5.04 10.06 9.22
C LEU A 349 -3.97 11.03 8.70
N ILE A 350 -4.27 12.33 8.69
CA ILE A 350 -3.37 13.38 8.23
C ILE A 350 -2.08 13.39 9.04
N PHE A 351 -2.19 13.35 10.37
CA PHE A 351 -1.03 13.26 11.26
C PHE A 351 -0.20 12.01 10.99
N TYR A 352 -0.84 10.85 10.86
CA TYR A 352 -0.15 9.59 10.59
C TYR A 352 0.64 9.65 9.29
N CYS A 353 -0.01 10.04 8.20
CA CYS A 353 0.60 10.10 6.88
C CYS A 353 1.72 11.16 6.80
N ALA A 354 1.57 12.32 7.47
CA ALA A 354 2.59 13.36 7.49
C ALA A 354 3.90 12.93 8.19
N ASN A 355 3.80 11.96 9.12
CA ASN A 355 4.94 11.46 9.88
C ASN A 355 5.49 10.12 9.36
N MET A 356 4.88 9.56 8.32
CA MET A 356 5.47 8.44 7.59
C MET A 356 6.68 8.93 6.80
N ASN A 357 7.80 8.19 6.84
CA ASN A 357 9.02 8.49 6.06
C ASN A 357 8.85 8.13 4.56
N VAL A 358 7.68 8.40 3.99
CA VAL A 358 7.31 8.04 2.61
C VAL A 358 6.70 9.27 1.93
N ASP A 359 7.07 9.52 0.67
CA ASP A 359 6.52 10.63 -0.10
C ASP A 359 5.03 10.40 -0.39
N ASN A 360 4.17 11.12 0.33
CA ASN A 360 2.71 11.00 0.23
C ASN A 360 2.16 11.95 -0.84
N VAL A 361 2.51 11.69 -2.10
CA VAL A 361 2.00 12.44 -3.28
C VAL A 361 0.46 12.50 -3.32
N PRO A 362 -0.29 11.41 -3.08
CA PRO A 362 -1.75 11.46 -3.07
C PRO A 362 -2.30 12.41 -2.01
N LEU A 363 -1.77 12.36 -0.78
CA LEU A 363 -2.16 13.26 0.30
C LEU A 363 -1.87 14.72 -0.06
N ARG A 364 -0.67 15.02 -0.59
CA ARG A 364 -0.29 16.37 -0.99
C ARG A 364 -1.23 16.92 -2.06
N LYS A 365 -1.53 16.11 -3.09
CA LYS A 365 -2.46 16.47 -4.16
C LYS A 365 -3.87 16.72 -3.63
N TRP A 366 -4.36 15.86 -2.72
CA TRP A 366 -5.67 16.00 -2.12
C TRP A 366 -5.74 17.23 -1.20
N MET A 367 -4.73 17.49 -0.38
CA MET A 367 -4.64 18.67 0.49
C MET A 367 -4.62 19.98 -0.30
N ALA A 368 -3.96 19.99 -1.46
CA ALA A 368 -3.95 21.14 -2.38
C ALA A 368 -5.25 21.29 -3.20
N SER A 369 -6.18 20.34 -3.12
CA SER A 369 -7.48 20.42 -3.78
C SER A 369 -8.46 21.32 -3.01
N GLY A 370 -9.52 21.78 -3.68
CA GLY A 370 -10.57 22.58 -3.01
C GLY A 370 -11.25 21.86 -1.83
N LYS A 371 -11.34 20.53 -1.85
CA LYS A 371 -11.85 19.74 -0.71
C LYS A 371 -10.86 19.75 0.46
N GLY A 372 -9.58 19.53 0.18
CA GLY A 372 -8.52 19.55 1.18
C GLY A 372 -8.39 20.93 1.85
N GLU A 373 -8.50 21.99 1.06
CA GLU A 373 -8.50 23.37 1.53
C GLU A 373 -9.75 23.70 2.39
N GLN A 374 -10.92 23.19 2.00
CA GLN A 374 -12.13 23.31 2.81
C GLN A 374 -11.96 22.64 4.18
N VAL A 375 -11.36 21.45 4.25
CA VAL A 375 -11.06 20.77 5.52
C VAL A 375 -10.08 21.58 6.36
N TYR A 376 -9.02 22.14 5.75
CA TYR A 376 -8.09 23.01 6.47
C TYR A 376 -8.80 24.21 7.13
N ARG A 377 -9.69 24.89 6.38
CA ARG A 377 -10.51 25.99 6.93
C ARG A 377 -11.46 25.53 8.02
N GLN A 378 -12.04 24.34 7.91
CA GLN A 378 -12.90 23.76 8.95
C GLN A 378 -12.12 23.48 10.23
N LEU A 379 -10.91 22.93 10.14
CA LEU A 379 -10.05 22.72 11.31
C LEU A 379 -9.72 24.05 12.01
N ILE A 380 -9.40 25.10 11.25
CA ILE A 380 -9.23 26.46 11.79
C ILE A 380 -10.50 26.94 12.50
N ALA A 381 -11.68 26.76 11.89
CA ALA A 381 -12.94 27.16 12.49
C ALA A 381 -13.20 26.41 13.81
N THR A 382 -12.91 25.11 13.87
CA THR A 382 -13.09 24.32 15.11
C THR A 382 -12.18 24.78 16.25
N LEU A 383 -11.01 25.36 15.96
CA LEU A 383 -10.18 25.99 17.00
C LEU A 383 -10.82 27.22 17.65
N ARG A 384 -11.92 27.76 17.10
CA ARG A 384 -12.70 28.83 17.73
C ARG A 384 -13.72 28.31 18.75
N GLU A 385 -14.16 27.07 18.58
CA GLU A 385 -15.24 26.45 19.36
C GLU A 385 -14.77 25.88 20.70
N SER A 386 -15.65 25.74 21.69
CA SER A 386 -15.28 25.10 22.95
C SER A 386 -14.92 23.62 22.73
N GLN A 387 -13.70 23.20 23.11
CA GLN A 387 -13.16 21.86 22.85
C GLN A 387 -12.34 21.37 24.05
N ALA A 388 -12.24 20.05 24.20
CA ALA A 388 -11.34 19.44 25.19
C ALA A 388 -9.87 19.62 24.79
N ALA A 389 -8.95 19.60 25.76
CA ALA A 389 -7.52 19.80 25.50
C ALA A 389 -6.95 18.80 24.47
N ASP A 390 -7.36 17.53 24.54
CA ASP A 390 -6.91 16.49 23.59
C ASP A 390 -7.42 16.76 22.16
N GLN A 391 -8.61 17.36 22.01
CA GLN A 391 -9.16 17.75 20.71
C GLN A 391 -8.42 18.96 20.13
N ILE A 392 -8.09 19.94 20.98
CA ILE A 392 -7.25 21.09 20.58
C ILE A 392 -5.88 20.59 20.13
N ALA A 393 -5.26 19.67 20.90
CA ALA A 393 -3.98 19.07 20.54
C ALA A 393 -4.03 18.39 19.17
N LEU A 394 -5.05 17.56 18.93
CA LEU A 394 -5.25 16.89 17.64
C LEU A 394 -5.45 17.88 16.48
N CYS A 395 -6.24 18.95 16.69
CA CYS A 395 -6.44 19.99 15.68
C CYS A 395 -5.14 20.70 15.33
N LEU A 396 -4.35 21.11 16.34
CA LEU A 396 -3.05 21.75 16.14
C LEU A 396 -2.08 20.84 15.39
N VAL A 397 -2.02 19.57 15.77
CA VAL A 397 -1.18 18.55 15.11
C VAL A 397 -1.59 18.35 13.66
N ALA A 398 -2.88 18.28 13.36
CA ALA A 398 -3.35 18.16 11.98
C ALA A 398 -3.01 19.40 11.15
N LEU A 399 -3.17 20.61 11.70
CA LEU A 399 -2.88 21.87 11.00
C LEU A 399 -1.39 22.02 10.67
N ILE A 400 -0.49 21.73 11.59
CA ILE A 400 0.95 21.73 11.27
C ILE A 400 1.30 20.61 10.27
N SER A 401 0.64 19.45 10.34
CA SER A 401 0.83 18.36 9.37
C SER A 401 0.43 18.77 7.94
N TYR A 402 -0.59 19.61 7.76
CA TYR A 402 -0.90 20.21 6.45
C TYR A 402 0.29 20.99 5.90
N ASP A 403 0.89 21.87 6.69
CA ASP A 403 2.03 22.69 6.26
C ASP A 403 3.29 21.86 6.00
N LEU A 404 3.51 20.80 6.78
CA LEU A 404 4.60 19.85 6.56
C LEU A 404 4.45 19.10 5.22
N VAL A 405 3.24 18.64 4.89
CA VAL A 405 2.98 17.85 3.67
C VAL A 405 2.99 18.73 2.41
N LEU A 406 2.41 19.93 2.49
CA LEU A 406 2.37 20.89 1.38
C LEU A 406 3.74 21.53 1.11
N GLY A 407 4.67 21.45 2.07
CA GLY A 407 6.05 21.89 1.88
C GLY A 407 6.16 23.40 1.70
N SER A 408 5.24 24.19 2.28
CA SER A 408 5.39 25.64 2.33
C SER A 408 6.54 25.97 3.28
N ALA A 409 7.74 26.12 2.72
CA ALA A 409 8.86 26.69 3.45
C ALA A 409 8.52 28.16 3.72
N ASP A 410 8.53 28.56 4.99
CA ASP A 410 8.33 29.96 5.34
C ASP A 410 9.47 30.79 4.75
N GLU A 411 9.15 31.86 4.02
CA GLU A 411 10.16 32.82 3.54
C GLU A 411 10.85 33.52 4.71
N ASN A 412 10.14 33.67 5.83
CA ASN A 412 10.64 34.22 7.08
C ASN A 412 9.92 33.51 8.25
N PRO A 413 10.61 32.70 9.07
CA PRO A 413 9.97 31.95 10.15
C PRO A 413 9.57 32.82 11.35
N GLY A 414 10.03 34.08 11.42
CA GLY A 414 9.68 35.02 12.48
C GLY A 414 8.23 35.50 12.43
N PRO A 415 7.73 36.17 13.50
CA PRO A 415 6.40 36.76 13.49
C PRO A 415 6.32 37.90 12.46
N ILE A 416 5.21 37.98 11.73
CA ILE A 416 4.94 39.03 10.72
C ILE A 416 4.24 40.22 11.37
N CYS A 417 3.28 39.95 12.26
CA CYS A 417 2.43 40.95 12.89
C CYS A 417 2.88 41.25 14.33
N GLY A 418 4.20 41.30 14.56
CA GLY A 418 4.80 41.62 15.86
C GLY A 418 4.84 40.46 16.86
N SER A 419 3.88 39.52 16.83
CA SER A 419 3.95 38.28 17.62
C SER A 419 3.29 37.11 16.91
N TYR A 420 3.69 35.89 17.30
CA TYR A 420 3.05 34.65 16.82
C TYR A 420 1.59 34.53 17.26
N LEU A 421 1.21 35.14 18.38
CA LEU A 421 -0.20 35.20 18.79
C LEU A 421 -1.00 36.08 17.82
N ASP A 422 -0.52 37.28 17.48
CA ASP A 422 -1.25 38.16 16.54
C ASP A 422 -1.34 37.54 15.14
N ASP A 423 -0.26 36.91 14.67
CA ASP A 423 -0.28 36.11 13.44
C ASP A 423 -1.35 35.00 13.52
N PHE A 424 -1.35 34.22 14.60
CA PHE A 424 -2.33 33.16 14.81
C PHE A 424 -3.77 33.69 14.80
N LEU A 425 -4.06 34.79 15.50
CA LEU A 425 -5.40 35.37 15.54
C LEU A 425 -5.85 35.83 14.15
N ARG A 426 -4.99 36.52 13.40
CA ARG A 426 -5.29 36.93 12.01
C ARG A 426 -5.52 35.72 11.11
N HIS A 427 -4.76 34.65 11.31
CA HIS A 427 -4.96 33.43 10.55
C HIS A 427 -6.31 32.77 10.86
N LEU A 428 -6.74 32.77 12.13
CA LEU A 428 -8.07 32.31 12.53
C LEU A 428 -9.21 33.15 11.92
N ASP A 429 -8.94 34.42 11.59
CA ASP A 429 -9.85 35.31 10.86
C ASP A 429 -9.72 35.21 9.32
N GLY A 430 -8.93 34.25 8.83
CA GLY A 430 -8.82 33.92 7.41
C GLY A 430 -7.75 34.70 6.66
N CYS A 431 -6.85 35.42 7.35
CA CYS A 431 -5.70 36.04 6.70
C CYS A 431 -4.69 34.99 6.23
N GLU A 432 -4.22 35.14 4.99
CA GLU A 432 -3.09 34.38 4.47
C GLU A 432 -1.79 34.91 5.06
N LEU A 433 -0.98 34.01 5.60
CA LEU A 433 0.32 34.33 6.19
C LEU A 433 1.44 33.59 5.48
N LYS A 434 2.61 34.20 5.46
CA LYS A 434 3.83 33.62 4.88
C LYS A 434 4.71 32.87 5.89
N ASN A 435 4.39 32.96 7.18
CA ASN A 435 5.08 32.32 8.29
C ASN A 435 4.21 31.26 9.00
N ARG A 436 3.25 30.64 8.27
CA ARG A 436 2.24 29.75 8.89
C ARG A 436 2.89 28.62 9.68
N ARG A 437 3.96 28.02 9.14
CA ARG A 437 4.60 26.88 9.78
C ARG A 437 5.25 27.31 11.10
N GLY A 438 6.04 28.37 11.10
CA GLY A 438 6.66 28.94 12.29
C GLY A 438 5.63 29.34 13.34
N MET A 439 4.52 29.94 12.89
CA MET A 439 3.38 30.27 13.75
C MET A 439 2.78 29.01 14.41
N TRP A 440 2.45 27.96 13.65
CA TRP A 440 1.91 26.72 14.23
C TRP A 440 2.89 26.04 15.18
N GLU A 441 4.17 25.98 14.83
CA GLU A 441 5.23 25.42 15.68
C GLU A 441 5.27 26.12 17.05
N GLN A 442 5.25 27.46 17.06
CA GLN A 442 5.27 28.22 18.31
C GLN A 442 3.97 28.10 19.09
N MET A 443 2.82 28.13 18.43
CA MET A 443 1.54 27.95 19.11
C MET A 443 1.43 26.56 19.75
N ILE A 444 1.96 25.52 19.10
CA ILE A 444 2.09 24.17 19.70
C ILE A 444 3.02 24.20 20.91
N CYS A 445 4.19 24.83 20.82
CA CYS A 445 5.12 24.95 21.96
C CYS A 445 4.45 25.63 23.17
N SER A 446 3.73 26.73 22.96
CA SER A 446 3.00 27.42 24.04
C SER A 446 1.84 26.61 24.59
N PHE A 447 1.15 25.82 23.76
CA PHE A 447 0.08 24.93 24.25
C PHE A 447 0.66 23.84 25.16
N ARG A 448 1.83 23.29 24.79
CA ARG A 448 2.55 22.27 25.57
C ARG A 448 2.98 22.77 26.94
N SER A 449 3.39 24.04 27.08
CA SER A 449 3.92 24.56 28.35
C SER A 449 2.85 24.82 29.41
N VAL A 450 1.57 24.98 29.03
CA VAL A 450 0.51 25.37 29.97
C VAL A 450 -0.57 24.31 30.22
N ARG A 451 -0.54 23.15 29.53
CA ARG A 451 -1.63 22.16 29.61
C ARG A 451 -1.22 20.77 30.04
N THR A 452 -2.13 20.18 30.81
CA THR A 452 -2.20 18.74 31.08
C THR A 452 -3.18 18.13 30.09
N TYR A 453 -2.66 17.53 29.03
CA TYR A 453 -3.38 16.64 28.11
C TYR A 453 -2.92 15.20 28.36
N HIS A 454 -3.58 14.23 27.73
CA HIS A 454 -3.17 12.84 27.83
C HIS A 454 -1.76 12.64 27.23
N GLU A 455 -0.96 11.72 27.79
CA GLU A 455 0.44 11.47 27.38
C GLU A 455 0.59 11.19 25.88
N ILE A 456 -0.38 10.48 25.30
CA ILE A 456 -0.45 10.19 23.85
C ILE A 456 -0.54 11.48 23.03
N ALA A 457 -1.42 12.42 23.40
CA ALA A 457 -1.53 13.71 22.72
C ALA A 457 -0.22 14.52 22.84
N GLY A 458 0.47 14.41 23.98
CA GLY A 458 1.82 14.95 24.15
C GLY A 458 2.81 14.39 23.15
N THR A 459 2.82 13.07 23.00
CA THR A 459 3.70 12.39 22.04
C THR A 459 3.44 12.85 20.59
N TRP A 460 2.18 13.11 20.23
CA TRP A 460 1.83 13.64 18.91
C TRP A 460 2.38 15.05 18.69
N LEU A 461 2.22 15.94 19.67
CA LEU A 461 2.75 17.30 19.63
C LEU A 461 4.28 17.29 19.54
N ASP A 462 4.95 16.40 20.27
CA ASP A 462 6.40 16.23 20.24
C ASP A 462 6.90 15.70 18.88
N THR A 463 6.13 14.82 18.26
CA THR A 463 6.45 14.24 16.95
C THR A 463 6.29 15.28 15.85
N ALA A 464 5.18 16.04 15.87
CA ALA A 464 4.86 17.03 14.85
C ALA A 464 5.69 18.32 14.97
N CYS A 465 6.05 18.73 16.20
CA CYS A 465 6.78 19.97 16.46
C CYS A 465 8.12 19.69 17.16
N ARG A 466 9.21 19.81 16.40
CA ARG A 466 10.59 19.66 16.91
C ARG A 466 11.19 20.97 17.44
N ALA A 467 10.47 22.08 17.34
CA ALA A 467 10.95 23.38 17.78
C ALA A 467 11.08 23.43 19.31
N GLN A 468 12.13 24.09 19.78
CA GLN A 468 12.29 24.46 21.20
C GLN A 468 11.87 25.92 21.35
N SER A 469 11.04 26.22 22.35
CA SER A 469 10.60 27.57 22.66
C SER A 469 11.80 28.45 23.05
N SER A 470 12.12 29.47 22.24
CA SER A 470 13.19 30.43 22.54
C SER A 470 12.74 31.90 22.52
N HIS A 471 11.45 32.18 22.26
CA HIS A 471 10.96 33.54 22.11
C HIS A 471 10.37 34.10 23.41
N GLY A 472 10.82 35.28 23.85
CA GLY A 472 10.38 35.94 25.09
C GLY A 472 8.89 36.33 25.11
N LEU A 473 8.27 36.50 23.93
CA LEU A 473 6.82 36.78 23.77
C LEU A 473 5.92 35.54 23.90
N ASN A 474 6.46 34.36 24.23
CA ASN A 474 5.66 33.14 24.39
C ASN A 474 4.61 33.23 25.51
N LYS A 475 4.80 34.11 26.50
CA LYS A 475 3.84 34.30 27.61
C LYS A 475 2.43 34.66 27.15
N LEU A 476 2.28 35.45 26.07
CA LEU A 476 0.95 35.82 25.56
C LEU A 476 0.23 34.63 24.95
N SER A 477 0.93 33.83 24.14
CA SER A 477 0.38 32.58 23.60
C SER A 477 0.06 31.57 24.72
N GLU A 478 0.87 31.52 25.76
CA GLU A 478 0.62 30.71 26.96
C GLU A 478 -0.64 31.15 27.71
N TRP A 479 -0.85 32.46 27.91
CA TRP A 479 -2.08 32.99 28.51
C TRP A 479 -3.30 32.72 27.64
N TYR A 480 -3.18 32.90 26.33
CA TYR A 480 -4.23 32.53 25.40
C TYR A 480 -4.62 31.06 25.59
N TRP A 481 -3.66 30.15 25.57
CA TRP A 481 -3.94 28.73 25.76
C TRP A 481 -4.50 28.41 27.15
N LYS A 482 -4.09 29.14 28.20
CA LYS A 482 -4.61 29.03 29.58
C LYS A 482 -6.08 29.45 29.71
N HIS A 483 -6.55 30.41 28.91
CA HIS A 483 -7.97 30.77 28.92
C HIS A 483 -8.78 29.96 27.90
N ARG A 484 -8.15 29.55 26.80
CA ARG A 484 -8.81 28.82 25.70
C ARG A 484 -9.35 27.45 26.09
N SER A 485 -8.79 26.76 27.09
CA SER A 485 -9.39 25.50 27.55
C SER A 485 -10.55 25.69 28.53
N GLU A 486 -10.81 26.92 28.98
CA GLU A 486 -11.91 27.23 29.90
C GLU A 486 -13.16 27.68 29.12
N GLY A 487 -13.04 27.99 27.83
CA GLY A 487 -14.14 28.47 27.00
C GLY A 487 -13.82 28.55 25.52
N THR A 488 -14.50 29.44 24.80
CA THR A 488 -14.29 29.67 23.37
C THR A 488 -13.06 30.53 23.10
N HIS A 489 -12.72 30.69 21.83
CA HIS A 489 -11.70 31.63 21.40
C HIS A 489 -11.98 33.08 21.82
N GLU A 490 -13.22 33.55 21.70
CA GLU A 490 -13.62 34.90 22.09
C GLU A 490 -13.45 35.12 23.60
N PHE A 491 -13.80 34.11 24.41
CA PHE A 491 -13.55 34.14 25.85
C PHE A 491 -12.05 34.27 26.17
N ALA A 492 -11.21 33.51 25.46
CA ALA A 492 -9.77 33.55 25.66
C ALA A 492 -9.17 34.92 25.32
N ILE A 493 -9.62 35.55 24.23
CA ILE A 493 -9.17 36.90 23.84
C ILE A 493 -9.57 37.92 24.90
N GLU A 494 -10.82 37.90 25.37
CA GLU A 494 -11.29 38.86 26.38
C GLU A 494 -10.46 38.75 27.68
N LYS A 495 -10.12 37.53 28.09
CA LYS A 495 -9.28 37.28 29.26
C LYS A 495 -7.85 37.73 29.08
N VAL A 496 -7.22 37.42 27.94
CA VAL A 496 -5.86 37.88 27.63
C VAL A 496 -5.80 39.41 27.63
N ARG A 497 -6.82 40.09 27.10
CA ARG A 497 -6.92 41.56 27.13
C ARG A 497 -6.99 42.08 28.58
N GLY A 498 -7.81 41.46 29.42
CA GLY A 498 -7.91 41.81 30.84
C GLY A 498 -6.59 41.62 31.60
N ASP A 499 -5.89 40.52 31.36
CA ASP A 499 -4.59 40.23 31.99
C ASP A 499 -3.51 41.23 31.55
N LEU A 500 -3.47 41.59 30.27
CA LEU A 500 -2.59 42.62 29.72
C LEU A 500 -2.84 44.00 30.35
N GLU A 501 -4.10 44.40 30.53
CA GLU A 501 -4.44 45.67 31.19
C GLU A 501 -4.01 45.69 32.66
N MET A 502 -4.16 44.56 33.37
CA MET A 502 -3.69 44.44 34.74
C MET A 502 -2.15 44.53 34.84
N GLU A 503 -1.42 43.85 33.95
CA GLU A 503 0.05 43.88 33.93
C GLU A 503 0.56 45.29 33.60
N ARG A 504 -0.02 45.96 32.59
CA ARG A 504 0.30 47.35 32.26
C ARG A 504 0.05 48.30 33.45
N ASN A 505 -1.06 48.13 34.15
CA ASN A 505 -1.38 48.94 35.33
C ASN A 505 -0.48 48.62 36.54
N SER A 506 0.14 47.44 36.58
CA SER A 506 1.12 47.07 37.60
C SER A 506 2.50 47.67 37.30
N LEU A 507 2.95 47.66 36.04
CA LEU A 507 4.21 48.26 35.58
C LEU A 507 4.17 49.79 35.62
N GLY A 508 3.06 50.40 35.19
CA GLY A 508 2.85 51.85 35.31
C GLY A 508 2.79 52.35 36.77
N ARG A 509 2.62 51.45 37.74
CA ARG A 509 2.67 51.76 39.18
C ARG A 509 4.09 51.68 39.75
N TRP A 510 5.03 51.04 39.04
CA TRP A 510 6.45 50.98 39.39
C TRP A 510 7.27 52.10 38.74
N GLY A 511 6.85 52.62 37.57
CA GLY A 511 7.43 53.82 36.96
C GLY A 511 7.00 55.16 37.60
N GLY A 512 6.11 55.11 38.60
CA GLY A 512 5.47 56.28 39.24
C GLY A 512 5.89 56.56 40.69
N SER A 513 7.01 56.01 41.15
CA SER A 513 7.55 56.28 42.50
C SER A 513 9.05 56.62 42.45
N GLY A 514 9.39 57.63 41.68
CA GLY A 514 10.72 58.25 41.66
C GLY A 514 10.59 59.77 41.67
N GLU A 515 10.06 60.33 42.75
CA GLU A 515 10.28 61.75 43.08
C GLU A 515 11.78 61.94 43.35
N GLU A 516 12.39 62.79 42.52
CA GLU A 516 13.53 63.65 42.77
C GLU A 516 14.54 63.22 43.85
N ASP A 517 15.69 62.72 43.42
CA ASP A 517 16.93 63.19 44.05
C ASP A 517 18.06 63.26 43.01
N GLY A 518 18.60 64.46 42.83
CA GLY A 518 19.58 64.77 41.79
C GLY A 518 20.93 64.11 42.06
N ARG A 519 21.46 63.39 41.06
CA ARG A 519 22.90 63.23 40.84
C ARG A 519 23.22 62.74 39.41
N ASP A 520 24.38 63.20 38.95
CA ASP A 520 24.99 63.18 37.60
C ASP A 520 24.93 61.86 36.78
N PRO A 521 25.04 61.92 35.44
CA PRO A 521 24.98 60.76 34.56
C PRO A 521 26.36 60.11 34.40
N GLY A 522 26.46 58.83 34.75
CA GLY A 522 27.62 57.97 34.49
C GLY A 522 27.19 56.65 33.87
N GLU A 523 27.63 56.44 32.62
CA GLU A 523 27.80 55.18 31.89
C GLU A 523 26.65 54.14 31.88
N LYS A 524 25.92 54.16 30.76
CA LYS A 524 25.15 53.03 30.22
C LYS A 524 26.06 51.85 29.88
N THR A 525 25.73 50.68 30.40
CA THR A 525 25.84 49.39 29.68
C THR A 525 24.95 48.36 30.37
N GLY A 526 23.85 47.91 29.75
CA GLY A 526 23.17 46.68 30.16
C GLY A 526 21.65 46.54 30.01
N GLU A 527 20.89 47.56 29.61
CA GLU A 527 19.40 47.53 29.66
C GLU A 527 18.69 47.40 28.29
N ASP A 528 19.41 47.21 27.19
CA ASP A 528 18.80 47.15 25.84
C ASP A 528 17.99 45.86 25.56
N SER A 529 17.94 44.89 26.49
CA SER A 529 17.14 43.66 26.32
C SER A 529 15.77 43.66 27.01
N GLU A 530 15.61 44.40 28.11
CA GLU A 530 14.31 44.51 28.81
C GLU A 530 13.41 45.60 28.21
N GLU A 531 14.00 46.74 27.82
CA GLU A 531 13.27 47.86 27.20
C GLU A 531 12.67 47.47 25.83
N LYS A 532 13.37 46.59 25.10
CA LYS A 532 12.91 46.05 23.81
C LYS A 532 11.73 45.10 23.94
N THR A 533 11.70 44.28 25.00
CA THR A 533 10.53 43.44 25.30
C THR A 533 9.32 44.27 25.70
N GLU A 534 9.49 45.35 26.47
CA GLU A 534 8.38 46.21 26.89
C GLU A 534 7.75 46.97 25.70
N GLU A 535 8.56 47.47 24.76
CA GLU A 535 8.05 48.06 23.50
C GLU A 535 7.31 47.03 22.62
N ASP A 536 7.84 45.81 22.50
CA ASP A 536 7.18 44.74 21.73
C ASP A 536 5.85 44.31 22.38
N TYR A 537 5.78 44.25 23.72
CA TYR A 537 4.53 44.03 24.48
C TYR A 537 3.51 45.14 24.24
N VAL A 538 3.95 46.40 24.18
CA VAL A 538 3.09 47.56 23.90
C VAL A 538 2.59 47.55 22.45
N ILE A 539 3.40 47.09 21.50
CA ILE A 539 3.01 46.96 20.08
C ILE A 539 1.94 45.86 19.90
N VAL A 540 2.10 44.71 20.54
CA VAL A 540 1.09 43.63 20.51
C VAL A 540 -0.17 44.02 21.28
N ALA A 541 -0.04 44.70 22.42
CA ALA A 541 -1.18 45.24 23.16
C ALA A 541 -1.95 46.30 22.35
N ARG A 542 -1.30 47.05 21.46
CA ARG A 542 -1.95 47.98 20.51
C ARG A 542 -2.62 47.28 19.33
N ALA A 543 -2.24 46.05 19.00
CA ALA A 543 -2.89 45.25 17.95
C ALA A 543 -4.10 44.46 18.46
N LEU A 544 -4.10 44.08 19.75
CA LEU A 544 -5.20 43.37 20.41
C LEU A 544 -6.33 44.26 20.95
N LEU A 545 -6.08 45.57 21.08
CA LEU A 545 -7.04 46.63 21.45
C LEU A 545 -7.58 47.31 20.19
#